data_AF-A0A843H0Y6-F1
#
_entry.id   AF-A0A843H0Y6-F1
#
_cell.length_a   1.000
_cell.length_b   1.000
_cell.length_c   1.000
_cell.angle_alpha   90.00
_cell.angle_beta   90.00
_cell.angle_gamma   90.00
#
_symmetry.space_group_name_H-M   'P 1'
#
loop_
_entity.id
_entity.type
_entity.pdbx_description
1 polymer ?
#
loop_
_entity_poly.entity_id
_entity_poly.type
_entity_poly.pdbx_seq_one_letter_code
_entity_poly.pdbx_strand_id
1 'polypeptide(L)' 'SQAIDICPYPIPKNWDTNDRRWQEMALNAMWCAGKLGFEITWGGSFKSLKDLPHFQLEE' A
#
# COMPACT_ATOMS: atom_id res chain seq x y z
N SER A 1 1.08 12.41 -11.03
CA SER A 1 0.66 11.71 -9.80
C SER A 1 1.74 11.85 -8.74
N GLN A 2 1.34 12.08 -7.50
CA GLN A 2 2.23 12.03 -6.34
C GLN A 2 2.12 10.62 -5.75
N ALA A 3 3.22 9.87 -5.76
CA ALA A 3 3.27 8.49 -5.31
C ALA A 3 4.54 8.21 -4.51
N ILE A 4 4.44 7.22 -3.62
CA ILE A 4 5.55 6.72 -2.80
C ILE A 4 5.50 5.19 -2.73
N ASP A 5 6.66 4.59 -2.57
CA ASP A 5 6.80 3.17 -2.26
C ASP A 5 7.21 2.97 -0.81
N ILE A 6 6.43 2.17 -0.08
CA ILE A 6 6.72 1.82 1.32
C ILE A 6 6.70 0.30 1.51
N CYS A 7 7.53 -0.19 2.43
CA CYS A 7 7.66 -1.63 2.71
C CYS A 7 7.36 -1.89 4.19
N PRO A 8 6.61 -2.98 4.53
CA PRO A 8 6.31 -3.26 5.92
C PRO A 8 7.57 -3.61 6.70
N TYR A 9 7.59 -3.23 7.97
CA TYR A 9 8.63 -3.62 8.91
C TYR A 9 8.04 -4.62 9.94
N PRO A 10 8.68 -5.78 10.19
CA PRO A 10 9.90 -6.26 9.52
C PRO A 10 9.63 -6.58 8.03
N ILE A 11 10.67 -6.45 7.21
CA ILE A 11 10.60 -6.72 5.77
C ILE A 11 10.19 -8.19 5.54
N PRO A 12 9.23 -8.49 4.65
CA PRO A 12 8.84 -9.85 4.32
C PRO A 12 10.01 -10.66 3.77
N LYS A 13 10.12 -11.92 4.20
CA LYS A 13 11.19 -12.80 3.72
C LYS A 13 11.00 -13.03 2.23
N ASN A 14 12.07 -12.86 1.45
CA ASN A 14 12.07 -13.02 -0.01
C ASN A 14 11.00 -12.17 -0.73
N TRP A 15 10.55 -11.06 -0.13
CA TRP A 15 9.47 -10.23 -0.70
C TRP A 15 8.18 -11.01 -0.98
N ASP A 16 7.85 -11.99 -0.12
CA ASP A 16 6.62 -12.77 -0.27
C ASP A 16 5.40 -11.85 -0.41
N THR A 17 4.73 -11.95 -1.55
CA THR A 17 3.59 -11.13 -1.93
C THR A 17 2.29 -11.57 -1.26
N ASN A 18 2.26 -12.78 -0.69
CA ASN A 18 1.14 -13.29 0.09
C ASN A 18 1.28 -12.95 1.59
N ASP A 19 2.38 -12.31 1.98
CA ASP A 19 2.60 -11.95 3.36
C ASP A 19 1.54 -10.95 3.86
N ARG A 20 0.86 -11.30 4.94
CA ARG A 20 -0.24 -10.51 5.51
C ARG A 20 0.19 -9.09 5.91
N ARG A 21 1.48 -8.87 6.18
CA ARG A 21 2.01 -7.54 6.55
C ARG A 21 1.77 -6.48 5.47
N TRP A 22 1.73 -6.87 4.19
CA TRP A 22 1.38 -5.95 3.10
C TRP A 22 -0.05 -5.42 3.26
N GLN A 23 -1.00 -6.31 3.55
CA GLN A 23 -2.40 -5.95 3.74
C GLN A 23 -2.58 -5.10 5.00
N GLU A 24 -1.93 -5.47 6.11
CA GLU A 24 -1.99 -4.71 7.36
C GLU A 24 -1.44 -3.29 7.19
N MET A 25 -0.30 -3.12 6.52
CA MET A 25 0.27 -1.80 6.22
C MET A 25 -0.68 -0.98 5.35
N ALA A 26 -1.23 -1.56 4.27
CA ALA A 26 -2.14 -0.87 3.37
C ALA A 26 -3.43 -0.42 4.08
N LEU A 27 -4.02 -1.28 4.91
CA LEU A 27 -5.21 -0.93 5.70
C LEU A 27 -4.95 0.26 6.64
N ASN A 28 -3.79 0.27 7.31
CA ASN A 28 -3.40 1.39 8.18
C ASN A 28 -3.17 2.68 7.38
N ALA A 29 -2.48 2.60 6.23
CA ALA A 29 -2.25 3.75 5.36
C ALA A 29 -3.56 4.37 4.86
N MET A 30 -4.48 3.53 4.35
CA MET A 30 -5.79 3.96 3.87
C MET A 30 -6.66 4.54 4.98
N TRP A 31 -6.67 3.93 6.18
CA TRP A 31 -7.39 4.46 7.33
C TRP A 31 -6.88 5.84 7.75
N CYS A 32 -5.56 6.02 7.84
CA CYS A 32 -4.94 7.30 8.16
C CYS A 32 -5.23 8.36 7.09
N ALA A 33 -5.13 8.01 5.81
CA ALA A 33 -5.47 8.91 4.71
C ALA A 33 -6.93 9.41 4.82
N GLY A 34 -7.88 8.49 5.06
CA GLY A 34 -9.28 8.86 5.27
C GLY A 34 -9.51 9.77 6.49
N LYS A 35 -8.74 9.60 7.56
CA LYS A 35 -8.78 10.52 8.72
C LYS A 35 -8.22 11.90 8.43
N LEU A 36 -7.32 12.01 7.46
CA LEU A 36 -6.70 13.26 7.03
C LEU A 36 -7.43 13.92 5.85
N GLY A 37 -8.49 13.28 5.33
CA GLY A 37 -9.25 13.78 4.18
C GLY A 37 -8.57 13.55 2.83
N PHE A 38 -7.67 12.57 2.73
CA PHE A 38 -7.04 12.16 1.48
C PHE A 38 -7.65 10.87 0.94
N GLU A 39 -7.76 10.81 -0.38
CA GLU A 39 -8.03 9.58 -1.12
C GLU A 39 -6.73 9.05 -1.71
N ILE A 40 -6.45 7.77 -1.48
CA ILE A 40 -5.24 7.10 -1.98
C ILE A 40 -5.58 5.75 -2.60
N THR A 41 -4.82 5.38 -3.62
CA THR A 41 -4.82 4.02 -4.18
C THR A 41 -3.56 3.27 -3.75
N TRP A 42 -3.76 2.01 -3.35
CA TRP A 42 -2.69 1.06 -3.08
C TRP A 42 -2.50 0.11 -4.26
N GLY A 43 -1.27 -0.06 -4.75
CA GLY A 43 -0.97 -0.90 -5.91
C GLY A 43 -1.27 -2.39 -5.72
N GLY A 44 -1.43 -2.87 -4.48
CA GLY A 44 -1.92 -4.22 -4.20
C GLY A 44 -3.39 -4.48 -4.58
N SER A 45 -4.16 -3.41 -4.80
CA SER A 45 -5.55 -3.46 -5.30
C SER A 45 -5.66 -3.48 -6.83
N PHE A 46 -4.55 -3.35 -7.56
CA PHE A 46 -4.57 -3.41 -9.02
C PHE A 46 -5.09 -4.77 -9.52
N LYS A 47 -5.78 -4.75 -10.67
CA LYS A 47 -6.39 -5.94 -11.28
C LYS A 47 -5.34 -6.92 -11.82
N SER A 48 -4.21 -6.41 -12.28
CA SER A 48 -3.04 -7.17 -12.77
C SER A 48 -1.77 -6.40 -12.42
N LEU A 49 -0.63 -7.10 -12.42
CA LEU A 49 0.69 -6.51 -12.09
C LEU A 49 0.66 -5.74 -10.76
N LYS A 50 0.17 -6.40 -9.70
CA LYS A 50 0.07 -5.80 -8.37
C LYS A 50 1.42 -5.29 -7.90
N ASP A 51 1.41 -4.06 -7.41
CA ASP A 51 2.60 -3.39 -6.89
C ASP A 51 2.40 -3.08 -5.40
N LEU A 52 2.83 -4.00 -4.54
CA LEU A 52 2.50 -3.95 -3.11
C LEU A 52 3.14 -2.76 -2.36
N PRO A 53 4.34 -2.29 -2.73
CA PRO A 53 4.89 -1.07 -2.14
C PRO A 53 4.17 0.22 -2.51
N HIS A 54 3.52 0.28 -3.68
CA HIS A 54 3.03 1.52 -4.29
C HIS A 54 1.80 2.09 -3.61
N PHE A 55 1.86 3.38 -3.27
CA PHE A 55 0.73 4.21 -2.87
C PHE A 55 0.74 5.52 -3.66
N GLN A 56 -0.42 5.95 -4.14
CA GLN A 56 -0.57 7.21 -4.86
C GLN A 56 -1.78 8.00 -4.34
N LEU A 57 -1.70 9.32 -4.39
CA LEU A 57 -2.89 10.17 -4.24
C LEU A 57 -3.80 9.98 -5.46
N GLU A 58 -5.10 9.90 -5.21
CA GLU A 58 -6.12 10.09 -6.25
C GLU A 58 -6.32 11.60 -6.49
N GLU A 59 -6.61 11.99 -7.73
CA GLU A 59 -6.92 13.38 -8.11
C GLU A 59 -8.41 13.69 -7.91
#